data_AF-A0AAW2ZNP7-F1
#
_entry.id   AF-A0AAW2ZNP7-F1
#
_cell.length_a   1.000
_cell.length_b   1.000
_cell.length_c   1.000
_cell.angle_alpha   90.00
_cell.angle_beta   90.00
_cell.angle_gamma   90.00
#
_symmetry.space_group_name_H-M   'P 1'
#
loop_
_entity.id
_entity.type
_entity.pdbx_description
1 polymer ?
#
loop_
_entity_poly.entity_id
_entity_poly.type
_entity_poly.pdbx_seq_one_letter_code
_entity_poly.pdbx_strand_id
1 'polypeptide(L)'
;MSSTHLPFINNEVRRFTHILETSNNQAERVAAERTFVERLDSHFSRYMQDEKKQFEDKKEADLKDIESKKKHVEQLIKQVNATIVNKDKITLNVGGRLFTTTTATITSQENSFFSAMFSGMFSVEPEQDGTYFIDREPGDFGIILERLRGQDVKKVVQSLDGERRVRLLNDVRFYCLEGAFQTYLPELGILREVDVHNARALHGDDDLVLAGHTGFVNAIVELDDGRLASASNDKTIALWDTTTGASNMRLTGHSSYIQRLIKLRDGRLASASDSFDNTVRVWNPTTGLCEAVLTGHVDSVRHLVEMNNNRIASASNSPNDRRIRIWNTTTSECENMLTAHSSFISSLVMMPDGRLVSGSNDKTIKVFNEAGVCLVTCNGHGDGVTVLLVLKDGRLLSGSRDKTIKIWNTTSGACEATLTGHAAQIGCVTEIADSRVASSSDRTIKIWSTRNPKCLVTLDGHTNLVTCLRELNDASLVSAAKDKRIKIWNTLTGQCIISLIGAGDMTRCMTVLRDGRLACDGGDYSVKIYK
;
A
#
# COMPACT_ATOMS: atom_id res chain seq x y z
N MET A 1 -32.68 -34.01 -9.59
CA MET A 1 -33.54 -34.75 -10.53
C MET A 1 -34.44 -33.76 -11.23
N SER A 2 -34.37 -33.69 -12.56
CA SER A 2 -35.22 -32.82 -13.37
C SER A 2 -36.71 -33.17 -13.17
N SER A 3 -37.60 -32.20 -13.40
CA SER A 3 -39.05 -32.32 -13.21
C SER A 3 -39.73 -33.39 -14.08
N THR A 4 -39.00 -34.06 -14.97
CA THR A 4 -39.51 -35.02 -15.95
C THR A 4 -39.71 -36.44 -15.41
N HIS A 5 -39.07 -36.83 -14.30
CA HIS A 5 -39.12 -38.22 -13.80
C HIS A 5 -40.04 -38.43 -12.59
N LEU A 6 -40.46 -37.33 -11.94
CA LEU A 6 -41.46 -37.36 -10.87
C LEU A 6 -42.75 -38.12 -11.25
N PRO A 7 -43.30 -37.97 -12.48
CA PRO A 7 -44.53 -38.68 -12.87
C PRO A 7 -44.37 -40.21 -12.90
N PHE A 8 -43.24 -40.73 -13.39
CA PHE A 8 -42.99 -42.18 -13.46
C PHE A 8 -42.85 -42.79 -12.07
N ILE A 9 -42.02 -42.17 -11.22
CA ILE A 9 -41.79 -42.62 -9.84
C ILE A 9 -43.10 -42.56 -9.04
N ASN A 10 -43.86 -41.48 -9.15
CA ASN A 10 -45.14 -41.36 -8.45
C ASN A 10 -46.17 -42.41 -8.92
N ASN A 11 -46.13 -42.82 -10.18
CA ASN A 11 -47.05 -43.83 -10.70
C ASN A 11 -46.68 -45.24 -10.23
N GLU A 12 -45.39 -45.60 -10.22
CA GLU A 12 -44.96 -46.89 -9.67
C GLU A 12 -45.14 -46.97 -8.15
N VAL A 13 -44.91 -45.87 -7.42
CA VAL A 13 -45.20 -45.80 -5.98
C VAL A 13 -46.69 -46.05 -5.74
N ARG A 14 -47.59 -45.36 -6.45
CA ARG A 14 -49.04 -45.58 -6.31
C ARG A 14 -49.45 -47.03 -6.59
N ARG A 15 -48.87 -47.66 -7.61
CA ARG A 15 -49.12 -49.08 -7.93
C ARG A 15 -48.67 -50.00 -6.80
N PHE A 16 -47.49 -49.76 -6.25
CA PHE A 16 -46.97 -50.53 -5.14
C PHE A 16 -47.82 -50.36 -3.87
N THR A 17 -48.21 -49.12 -3.52
CA THR A 17 -49.07 -48.85 -2.36
C THR A 17 -50.43 -49.53 -2.50
N HIS A 18 -51.02 -49.51 -3.71
CA HIS A 18 -52.30 -50.17 -3.97
C HIS A 18 -52.24 -51.70 -3.76
N ILE A 19 -51.14 -52.35 -4.15
CA ILE A 19 -50.95 -53.79 -3.97
C ILE A 19 -50.76 -54.13 -2.47
N LEU A 20 -50.04 -53.27 -1.73
CA LEU A 20 -49.88 -53.42 -0.28
C LEU A 20 -51.20 -53.28 0.49
N GLU A 21 -52.09 -52.39 0.03
CA GLU A 21 -53.40 -52.14 0.66
C GLU A 21 -54.45 -53.21 0.33
N THR A 22 -54.35 -53.88 -0.83
CA THR A 22 -55.38 -54.81 -1.31
C THR A 22 -55.07 -56.29 -1.06
N SER A 23 -53.80 -56.69 -0.95
CA SER A 23 -53.44 -58.09 -0.69
C SER A 23 -53.07 -58.31 0.78
N ASN A 24 -53.64 -59.34 1.42
CA ASN A 24 -53.27 -59.81 2.77
C ASN A 24 -52.24 -60.96 2.75
N ASN A 25 -51.76 -61.37 1.58
CA ASN A 25 -50.80 -62.45 1.43
C ASN A 25 -49.36 -61.90 1.47
N GLN A 26 -48.57 -62.34 2.46
CA GLN A 26 -47.21 -61.85 2.68
C GLN A 26 -46.26 -62.18 1.52
N ALA A 27 -46.45 -63.31 0.83
CA ALA A 27 -45.62 -63.68 -0.32
C ALA A 27 -45.83 -62.76 -1.53
N GLU A 28 -47.07 -62.31 -1.77
CA GLU A 28 -47.38 -61.38 -2.85
C GLU A 28 -46.83 -59.98 -2.60
N ARG A 29 -46.85 -59.52 -1.34
CA ARG A 29 -46.26 -58.22 -0.95
C ARG A 29 -44.75 -58.20 -1.17
N VAL A 30 -44.04 -59.27 -0.81
CA VAL A 30 -42.59 -59.39 -1.03
C VAL A 30 -42.25 -59.48 -2.52
N ALA A 31 -43.06 -60.18 -3.32
CA ALA A 31 -42.89 -60.24 -4.77
C ALA A 31 -43.13 -58.87 -5.43
N ALA A 32 -44.13 -58.12 -4.97
CA ALA A 32 -44.43 -56.76 -5.44
C ALA A 32 -43.31 -55.78 -5.08
N GLU A 33 -42.72 -55.88 -3.88
CA GLU A 33 -41.60 -55.05 -3.45
C GLU A 33 -40.37 -55.29 -4.31
N ARG A 34 -40.04 -56.56 -4.56
CA ARG A 34 -38.94 -56.93 -5.44
C ARG A 34 -39.14 -56.40 -6.86
N THR A 35 -40.35 -56.53 -7.41
CA THR A 35 -40.68 -56.05 -8.76
C THR A 35 -40.62 -54.51 -8.84
N PHE A 36 -41.05 -53.82 -7.79
CA PHE A 36 -40.98 -52.36 -7.69
C PHE A 36 -39.52 -51.87 -7.68
N VAL A 37 -38.67 -52.49 -6.88
CA VAL A 37 -37.24 -52.15 -6.81
C VAL A 37 -36.54 -52.43 -8.14
N GLU A 38 -36.76 -53.59 -8.76
CA GLU A 38 -36.16 -53.96 -10.04
C GLU A 38 -36.54 -52.97 -11.17
N ARG A 39 -37.78 -52.46 -11.17
CA ARG A 39 -38.23 -51.47 -12.16
C ARG A 39 -37.64 -50.09 -11.95
N LEU A 40 -37.54 -49.64 -10.71
CA LEU A 40 -36.87 -48.37 -10.40
C LEU A 40 -35.40 -48.44 -10.77
N ASP A 41 -34.71 -49.53 -10.42
CA ASP A 41 -33.30 -49.70 -10.69
C ASP A 41 -33.00 -49.78 -12.20
N SER A 42 -33.86 -50.46 -12.96
CA SER A 42 -33.79 -50.50 -14.43
C SER A 42 -34.01 -49.11 -15.06
N HIS A 43 -34.99 -48.34 -14.55
CA HIS A 43 -35.26 -46.98 -15.04
C HIS A 43 -34.12 -46.02 -14.72
N PHE A 44 -33.57 -46.05 -13.50
CA PHE A 44 -32.42 -45.22 -13.12
C PHE A 44 -31.14 -45.62 -13.85
N SER A 45 -30.91 -46.91 -14.09
CA SER A 45 -29.74 -47.38 -14.84
C SER A 45 -29.75 -46.89 -16.29
N ARG A 46 -30.91 -46.92 -16.96
CA ARG A 46 -31.06 -46.35 -18.32
C ARG A 46 -30.88 -44.85 -18.32
N TYR A 47 -31.48 -44.15 -17.36
CA TYR A 47 -31.32 -42.70 -17.22
C TYR A 47 -29.85 -42.30 -17.05
N MET A 48 -29.11 -42.99 -16.17
CA MET A 48 -27.69 -42.72 -15.96
C MET A 48 -26.84 -43.00 -17.22
N GLN A 49 -27.22 -43.98 -18.04
CA GLN A 49 -26.59 -44.24 -19.33
C GLN A 49 -26.88 -43.12 -20.34
N ASP A 50 -28.12 -42.66 -20.41
CA ASP A 50 -28.54 -41.59 -21.34
C ASP A 50 -27.92 -40.24 -20.95
N GLU A 51 -27.88 -39.88 -19.66
CA GLU A 51 -27.18 -38.67 -19.19
C GLU A 51 -25.68 -38.75 -19.44
N LYS A 52 -25.06 -39.92 -19.20
CA LYS A 52 -23.64 -40.13 -19.48
C LYS A 52 -23.35 -39.95 -20.96
N LYS A 53 -24.19 -40.52 -21.84
CA LYS A 53 -24.06 -40.35 -23.29
C LYS A 53 -24.25 -38.90 -23.71
N GLN A 54 -25.24 -38.21 -23.16
CA GLN A 54 -25.48 -36.79 -23.46
C GLN A 54 -24.33 -35.90 -22.97
N PHE A 55 -23.70 -36.25 -21.85
CA PHE A 55 -22.49 -35.58 -21.36
C PHE A 55 -21.26 -35.87 -22.23
N GLU A 56 -21.08 -37.11 -22.70
CA GLU A 56 -20.01 -37.50 -23.62
C GLU A 56 -20.17 -36.80 -24.98
N ASP A 57 -21.38 -36.77 -25.54
CA ASP A 57 -21.70 -36.07 -26.80
C ASP A 57 -21.44 -34.56 -26.67
N LYS A 58 -21.83 -33.95 -25.53
CA LYS A 58 -21.55 -32.54 -25.25
C LYS A 58 -20.05 -32.27 -25.09
N LYS A 59 -19.34 -33.15 -24.38
CA LYS A 59 -17.88 -33.09 -24.23
C LYS A 59 -17.18 -33.18 -25.59
N GLU A 60 -17.64 -34.03 -26.49
CA GLU A 60 -17.07 -34.17 -27.83
C GLU A 60 -17.36 -32.95 -28.71
N ALA A 61 -18.56 -32.35 -28.59
CA ALA A 61 -18.90 -31.10 -29.25
C ALA A 61 -18.04 -29.93 -28.75
N ASP A 62 -17.86 -29.80 -27.42
CA ASP A 62 -17.01 -28.80 -26.80
C ASP A 62 -15.53 -29.01 -27.19
N LEU A 63 -15.07 -30.26 -27.29
CA LEU A 63 -13.70 -30.58 -27.73
C LEU A 63 -13.47 -30.19 -29.20
N LYS A 64 -14.45 -30.42 -30.09
CA LYS A 64 -14.41 -29.96 -31.49
C LYS A 64 -14.39 -28.43 -31.60
N ASP A 65 -15.14 -27.73 -30.76
CA ASP A 65 -15.11 -26.25 -30.70
C ASP A 65 -13.76 -25.73 -30.20
N ILE A 66 -13.17 -26.39 -29.19
CA ILE A 66 -11.83 -26.08 -28.69
C ILE A 66 -10.75 -26.34 -29.75
N GLU A 67 -10.82 -27.46 -30.48
CA GLU A 67 -9.88 -27.77 -31.57
C GLU A 67 -10.01 -26.78 -32.75
N SER A 68 -11.24 -26.37 -33.08
CA SER A 68 -11.49 -25.32 -34.08
C SER A 68 -10.86 -23.99 -33.66
N LYS A 69 -11.08 -23.57 -32.41
CA LYS A 69 -10.47 -22.37 -31.83
C LYS A 69 -8.95 -22.47 -31.77
N LYS A 70 -8.39 -23.63 -31.41
CA LYS A 70 -6.94 -23.88 -31.43
C LYS A 70 -6.36 -23.71 -32.84
N LYS A 71 -7.01 -24.26 -33.86
CA LYS A 71 -6.58 -24.13 -35.26
C LYS A 71 -6.65 -22.67 -35.75
N HIS A 72 -7.66 -21.92 -35.31
CA HIS A 72 -7.76 -20.48 -35.58
C HIS A 72 -6.65 -19.68 -34.91
N VAL A 73 -6.31 -19.99 -33.65
CA VAL A 73 -5.18 -19.40 -32.92
C VAL A 73 -3.84 -19.76 -33.59
N GLU A 74 -3.65 -20.99 -34.05
CA GLU A 74 -2.44 -21.39 -34.80
C GLU A 74 -2.30 -20.63 -36.14
N GLN A 75 -3.41 -20.33 -36.82
CA GLN A 75 -3.41 -19.48 -38.01
C GLN A 75 -3.07 -18.02 -37.68
N LEU A 76 -3.63 -17.48 -36.59
CA LEU A 76 -3.27 -16.15 -36.07
C LEU A 76 -1.79 -16.10 -35.67
N ILE A 77 -1.26 -17.13 -35.02
CA ILE A 77 0.17 -17.26 -34.68
C ILE A 77 1.02 -17.31 -35.95
N LYS A 78 0.59 -18.01 -37.01
CA LYS A 78 1.29 -18.00 -38.30
C LYS A 78 1.24 -16.63 -38.98
N GLN A 79 0.11 -15.92 -38.91
CA GLN A 79 -0.01 -14.56 -39.43
C GLN A 79 0.88 -13.59 -38.65
N VAL A 80 0.83 -13.63 -37.31
CA VAL A 80 1.69 -12.83 -36.42
C VAL A 80 3.17 -13.16 -36.65
N ASN A 81 3.54 -14.43 -36.80
CA ASN A 81 4.92 -14.83 -37.12
C ASN A 81 5.37 -14.38 -38.52
N ALA A 82 4.45 -14.28 -39.49
CA ALA A 82 4.75 -13.72 -40.81
C ALA A 82 4.94 -12.19 -40.76
N THR A 83 4.27 -11.49 -39.84
CA THR A 83 4.52 -10.07 -39.54
C THR A 83 5.80 -9.86 -38.72
N ILE A 84 6.22 -10.86 -37.93
CA ILE A 84 7.47 -10.89 -37.15
C ILE A 84 8.62 -11.53 -37.97
N VAL A 85 8.61 -11.40 -39.30
CA VAL A 85 9.82 -11.65 -40.12
C VAL A 85 10.71 -10.40 -40.06
N ASN A 86 11.29 -10.18 -38.89
CA ASN A 86 12.53 -9.45 -38.71
C ASN A 86 13.29 -10.07 -37.52
N LYS A 87 13.43 -11.39 -37.56
CA LYS A 87 13.97 -12.25 -36.48
C LYS A 87 15.50 -12.28 -36.36
N ASP A 88 16.20 -11.31 -36.95
CA ASP A 88 17.63 -11.12 -36.69
C ASP A 88 17.91 -9.98 -35.73
N LYS A 89 16.88 -9.29 -35.22
CA LYS A 89 17.02 -8.14 -34.32
C LYS A 89 16.30 -8.41 -33.00
N ILE A 90 17.08 -8.67 -31.96
CA ILE A 90 16.65 -8.66 -30.56
C ILE A 90 16.78 -7.22 -30.05
N THR A 91 15.73 -6.72 -29.42
CA THR A 91 15.77 -5.46 -28.68
C THR A 91 15.89 -5.76 -27.19
N LEU A 92 17.00 -5.35 -26.59
CA LEU A 92 17.30 -5.49 -25.17
C LEU A 92 16.99 -4.17 -24.47
N ASN A 93 16.23 -4.21 -23.39
CA ASN A 93 16.03 -3.06 -22.52
C ASN A 93 16.98 -3.19 -21.32
N VAL A 94 18.02 -2.35 -21.28
CA VAL A 94 19.01 -2.34 -20.20
C VAL A 94 18.95 -0.98 -19.51
N GLY A 95 18.45 -0.97 -18.28
CA GLY A 95 18.36 0.26 -17.47
C GLY A 95 17.57 1.39 -18.13
N GLY A 96 16.54 1.06 -18.92
CA GLY A 96 15.69 2.04 -19.62
C GLY A 96 16.18 2.47 -21.00
N ARG A 97 17.28 1.89 -21.52
CA ARG A 97 17.75 2.09 -22.91
C ARG A 97 17.51 0.85 -23.75
N LEU A 98 16.94 1.06 -24.94
CA LEU A 98 16.68 0.03 -25.94
C LEU A 98 17.89 -0.16 -26.85
N PHE A 99 18.39 -1.39 -26.95
CA PHE A 99 19.50 -1.78 -27.82
C PHE A 99 19.06 -2.86 -28.78
N THR A 100 19.22 -2.63 -30.08
CA THR A 100 18.88 -3.63 -31.11
C THR A 100 20.14 -4.34 -31.61
N THR A 101 20.22 -5.65 -31.46
CA THR A 101 21.37 -6.49 -31.86
C THR A 101 20.93 -7.86 -32.36
N THR A 102 21.84 -8.70 -32.87
CA THR A 102 21.51 -10.02 -33.43
C THR A 102 21.88 -11.16 -32.48
N THR A 103 21.11 -12.25 -32.50
CA THR A 103 21.34 -13.48 -31.71
C THR A 103 22.73 -14.05 -31.94
N ALA A 104 23.20 -14.08 -33.18
CA ALA A 104 24.51 -14.62 -33.56
C ALA A 104 25.70 -13.84 -32.95
N THR A 105 25.52 -12.54 -32.71
CA THR A 105 26.57 -11.71 -32.09
C THR A 105 26.73 -12.04 -30.61
N ILE A 106 25.63 -12.32 -29.91
CA ILE A 106 25.59 -12.57 -28.47
C ILE A 106 26.09 -13.99 -28.10
N THR A 107 25.84 -14.99 -28.96
CA THR A 107 26.19 -16.40 -28.70
C THR A 107 27.62 -16.79 -29.12
N SER A 108 28.37 -15.86 -29.72
CA SER A 108 29.71 -16.12 -30.28
C SER A 108 30.80 -16.48 -29.24
N GLN A 109 30.56 -16.30 -27.95
CA GLN A 109 31.47 -16.71 -26.88
C GLN A 109 30.90 -17.88 -26.07
N GLU A 110 31.51 -19.06 -26.25
CA GLU A 110 31.03 -20.35 -25.76
C GLU A 110 30.82 -20.45 -24.23
N ASN A 111 31.40 -19.55 -23.43
CA ASN A 111 31.29 -19.56 -21.97
C ASN A 111 30.73 -18.25 -21.36
N SER A 112 30.03 -17.44 -22.14
CA SER A 112 29.41 -16.21 -21.61
C SER A 112 28.07 -16.48 -20.93
N PHE A 113 27.72 -15.66 -19.92
CA PHE A 113 26.41 -15.69 -19.26
C PHE A 113 25.24 -15.58 -20.25
N PHE A 114 25.42 -14.85 -21.35
CA PHE A 114 24.41 -14.76 -22.41
C PHE A 114 24.29 -16.04 -23.21
N SER A 115 25.40 -16.73 -23.50
CA SER A 115 25.34 -18.08 -24.08
C SER A 115 24.50 -18.99 -23.19
N ALA A 116 24.71 -18.98 -21.86
CA ALA A 116 23.93 -19.78 -20.92
C ALA A 116 22.44 -19.37 -20.80
N MET A 117 22.15 -18.07 -20.90
CA MET A 117 20.78 -17.53 -20.90
C MET A 117 20.01 -17.95 -22.16
N PHE A 118 20.66 -17.90 -23.33
CA PHE A 118 20.03 -18.25 -24.61
C PHE A 118 20.18 -19.73 -25.00
N SER A 119 21.03 -20.51 -24.32
CA SER A 119 21.15 -21.96 -24.47
C SER A 119 20.15 -22.77 -23.65
N GLY A 120 19.19 -22.11 -22.99
CA GLY A 120 18.13 -22.77 -22.21
C GLY A 120 18.52 -23.22 -20.81
N MET A 121 19.69 -22.80 -20.28
CA MET A 121 20.06 -23.05 -18.88
C MET A 121 19.33 -22.13 -17.90
N PHE A 122 18.79 -21.00 -18.37
CA PHE A 122 17.94 -20.08 -17.60
C PHE A 122 16.68 -19.77 -18.43
N SER A 123 15.48 -19.93 -17.85
CA SER A 123 14.23 -19.58 -18.54
C SER A 123 13.98 -18.07 -18.48
N VAL A 124 13.86 -17.42 -19.63
CA VAL A 124 13.46 -16.02 -19.74
C VAL A 124 12.33 -15.94 -20.75
N GLU A 125 11.18 -15.39 -20.34
CA GLU A 125 10.05 -15.13 -21.24
C GLU A 125 10.13 -13.68 -21.74
N PRO A 126 9.97 -13.43 -23.05
CA PRO A 126 9.91 -12.07 -23.58
C PRO A 126 8.63 -11.36 -23.12
N GLU A 127 8.70 -10.03 -22.99
CA GLU A 127 7.49 -9.22 -22.80
C GLU A 127 6.62 -9.23 -24.07
N GLN A 128 5.39 -8.72 -23.97
CA GLN A 128 4.37 -8.78 -25.03
C GLN A 128 4.81 -8.09 -26.35
N ASP A 129 5.85 -7.24 -26.30
CA ASP A 129 6.43 -6.53 -27.44
C ASP A 129 7.69 -7.21 -28.03
N GLY A 130 8.10 -8.36 -27.49
CA GLY A 130 9.28 -9.10 -27.93
C GLY A 130 10.60 -8.60 -27.33
N THR A 131 10.55 -7.71 -26.33
CA THR A 131 11.73 -7.25 -25.60
C THR A 131 12.08 -8.20 -24.46
N TYR A 132 13.38 -8.33 -24.20
CA TYR A 132 13.90 -9.10 -23.07
C TYR A 132 14.41 -8.13 -22.00
N PHE A 133 13.88 -8.26 -20.79
CA PHE A 133 14.22 -7.40 -19.65
C PHE A 133 15.28 -8.08 -18.78
N ILE A 134 16.43 -7.41 -18.58
CA ILE A 134 17.52 -7.94 -17.76
C ILE A 134 17.85 -6.91 -16.68
N ASP A 135 17.49 -7.23 -15.44
CA ASP A 135 17.68 -6.37 -14.28
C ASP A 135 19.03 -6.69 -13.60
N ARG A 136 20.11 -6.03 -14.03
CA ARG A 136 21.41 -5.97 -13.32
C ARG A 136 22.14 -4.65 -13.58
N GLU A 137 22.95 -4.26 -12.60
CA GLU A 137 23.61 -2.95 -12.52
C GLU A 137 24.41 -2.56 -13.80
N PRO A 138 24.39 -1.27 -14.21
CA PRO A 138 24.95 -0.83 -15.49
C PRO A 138 26.48 -0.98 -15.62
N GLY A 139 27.20 -1.06 -14.50
CA GLY A 139 28.67 -1.05 -14.46
C GLY A 139 29.32 -2.29 -15.07
N ASP A 140 28.78 -3.48 -14.80
CA ASP A 140 29.33 -4.75 -15.31
C ASP A 140 29.03 -4.97 -16.80
N PHE A 141 27.97 -4.35 -17.32
CA PHE A 141 27.54 -4.47 -18.71
C PHE A 141 28.34 -3.57 -19.67
N GLY A 142 28.85 -2.43 -19.18
CA GLY A 142 29.69 -1.52 -19.98
C GLY A 142 30.97 -2.18 -20.47
N ILE A 143 31.58 -3.03 -19.64
CA ILE A 143 32.81 -3.78 -19.95
C ILE A 143 32.56 -4.83 -21.04
N ILE A 144 31.38 -5.44 -21.05
CA ILE A 144 30.97 -6.44 -22.05
C ILE A 144 30.64 -5.75 -23.39
N LEU A 145 30.00 -4.58 -23.35
CA LEU A 145 29.70 -3.76 -24.52
C LEU A 145 30.96 -3.16 -25.17
N GLU A 146 31.95 -2.75 -24.38
CA GLU A 146 33.29 -2.34 -24.85
C GLU A 146 34.01 -3.50 -25.57
N ARG A 147 33.92 -4.73 -25.03
CA ARG A 147 34.43 -5.95 -25.67
C ARG A 147 33.72 -6.31 -26.97
N LEU A 148 32.42 -6.06 -27.07
CA LEU A 148 31.64 -6.31 -28.29
C LEU A 148 31.86 -5.24 -29.37
N ARG A 149 32.34 -4.05 -29.00
CA ARG A 149 32.57 -2.92 -29.91
C ARG A 149 34.01 -2.81 -30.45
N GLY A 150 35.01 -3.38 -29.79
CA GLY A 150 36.41 -3.15 -30.15
C GLY A 150 37.15 -4.40 -30.61
N GLN A 151 37.29 -4.59 -31.94
CA GLN A 151 38.53 -5.14 -32.46
C GLN A 151 39.65 -4.14 -32.14
N ASP A 152 40.71 -4.64 -31.50
CA ASP A 152 41.95 -3.94 -31.13
C ASP A 152 41.84 -2.71 -30.20
N VAL A 153 41.91 -2.97 -28.90
CA VAL A 153 42.61 -2.08 -27.97
C VAL A 153 43.75 -2.87 -27.33
N LYS A 154 44.94 -2.70 -27.89
CA LYS A 154 46.21 -3.27 -27.41
C LYS A 154 46.45 -2.89 -25.94
N LYS A 155 46.80 -3.93 -25.14
CA LYS A 155 47.32 -3.90 -23.75
C LYS A 155 46.23 -3.53 -22.73
N VAL A 156 45.78 -4.39 -21.82
CA VAL A 156 46.57 -5.24 -20.91
C VAL A 156 45.70 -6.43 -20.48
N VAL A 157 46.13 -7.65 -20.83
CA VAL A 157 45.85 -8.87 -20.07
C VAL A 157 47.21 -9.54 -19.86
N GLN A 158 47.64 -9.60 -18.61
CA GLN A 158 48.56 -10.61 -18.08
C GLN A 158 47.96 -10.95 -16.71
N SER A 159 47.65 -12.19 -16.35
CA SER A 159 47.71 -13.49 -17.00
C SER A 159 46.65 -14.33 -16.31
N LEU A 160 45.98 -15.21 -17.05
CA LEU A 160 45.25 -16.33 -16.43
C LEU A 160 46.27 -17.22 -15.73
N ASP A 161 45.98 -17.59 -14.48
CA ASP A 161 46.23 -18.96 -14.04
C ASP A 161 45.38 -19.29 -12.81
N GLY A 162 44.71 -20.44 -12.89
CA GLY A 162 44.51 -21.32 -11.75
C GLY A 162 43.54 -20.91 -10.64
N GLU A 163 42.44 -21.65 -10.60
CA GLU A 163 41.67 -21.99 -9.39
C GLU A 163 40.45 -21.13 -8.98
N ARG A 164 39.36 -21.90 -8.89
CA ARG A 164 38.11 -21.64 -8.18
C ARG A 164 38.37 -21.02 -6.79
N ARG A 165 37.86 -19.81 -6.55
CA ARG A 165 37.03 -19.44 -5.37
C ARG A 165 36.72 -17.94 -5.32
N VAL A 166 35.53 -17.67 -4.81
CA VAL A 166 34.95 -16.37 -4.47
C VAL A 166 35.82 -15.61 -3.46
N ARG A 167 36.04 -14.30 -3.69
CA ARG A 167 36.30 -13.30 -2.65
C ARG A 167 35.68 -11.96 -3.07
N LEU A 168 34.63 -11.56 -2.35
CA LEU A 168 34.27 -10.16 -2.19
C LEU A 168 35.46 -9.45 -1.56
N LEU A 169 35.98 -8.43 -2.23
CA LEU A 169 36.88 -7.46 -1.63
C LEU A 169 36.51 -6.08 -2.16
N ASN A 170 36.22 -5.24 -1.16
CA ASN A 170 35.91 -3.83 -1.16
C ASN A 170 36.60 -2.97 -2.21
N ASP A 171 35.95 -1.81 -2.40
CA ASP A 171 36.50 -0.54 -2.85
C ASP A 171 36.89 -0.43 -4.32
N VAL A 172 35.95 0.06 -5.13
CA VAL A 172 36.33 1.02 -6.19
C VAL A 172 35.29 2.13 -6.33
N ARG A 173 35.67 3.34 -5.89
CA ARG A 173 34.98 4.60 -6.19
C ARG A 173 35.21 4.98 -7.65
N PHE A 174 34.18 5.43 -8.36
CA PHE A 174 34.34 6.17 -9.62
C PHE A 174 33.42 7.38 -9.75
N TYR A 175 33.96 8.38 -10.44
CA TYR A 175 33.53 9.77 -10.54
C TYR A 175 32.44 10.01 -11.59
N CYS A 176 31.76 11.14 -11.43
CA CYS A 176 30.79 11.75 -12.33
C CYS A 176 31.38 12.07 -13.72
N LEU A 177 30.57 11.89 -14.77
CA LEU A 177 30.69 12.66 -16.02
C LEU A 177 29.28 13.00 -16.53
N GLU A 178 29.04 14.31 -16.60
CA GLU A 178 27.84 15.00 -17.08
C GLU A 178 27.53 14.72 -18.56
N GLY A 179 26.25 14.77 -18.92
CA GLY A 179 25.81 14.78 -20.31
C GLY A 179 24.31 15.06 -20.43
N ALA A 180 23.98 16.32 -20.64
CA ALA A 180 22.62 16.81 -20.86
C ALA A 180 22.05 16.38 -22.22
N PHE A 181 20.74 16.06 -22.28
CA PHE A 181 19.96 16.10 -23.52
C PHE A 181 18.60 16.74 -23.24
N GLN A 182 18.38 17.92 -23.83
CA GLN A 182 17.08 18.58 -23.96
C GLN A 182 16.39 18.12 -25.25
N THR A 183 15.07 17.89 -25.21
CA THR A 183 14.22 17.93 -26.39
C THR A 183 12.95 18.72 -26.09
N TYR A 184 12.68 19.70 -26.94
CA TYR A 184 11.61 20.70 -26.89
C TYR A 184 10.35 20.19 -27.61
N LEU A 185 9.16 20.39 -27.04
CA LEU A 185 7.85 20.14 -27.69
C LEU A 185 6.96 21.39 -27.55
N PRO A 186 6.62 22.08 -28.66
CA PRO A 186 6.02 23.43 -28.63
C PRO A 186 4.48 23.45 -28.75
N GLU A 187 3.74 22.89 -27.77
CA GLU A 187 2.26 22.99 -27.79
C GLU A 187 1.57 23.36 -26.47
N LEU A 188 2.31 23.59 -25.37
CA LEU A 188 1.67 23.85 -24.05
C LEU A 188 2.03 25.16 -23.35
N GLY A 189 2.80 26.07 -23.96
CA GLY A 189 2.86 27.49 -23.56
C GLY A 189 3.14 27.83 -22.09
N ILE A 190 3.62 26.87 -21.28
CA ILE A 190 4.01 27.06 -19.88
C ILE A 190 5.27 26.21 -19.65
N LEU A 191 6.43 26.87 -19.69
CA LEU A 191 7.69 26.33 -19.18
C LEU A 191 7.68 26.49 -17.66
N ARG A 192 7.59 25.38 -16.95
CA ARG A 192 8.15 25.29 -15.59
C ARG A 192 9.08 24.08 -15.61
N GLU A 193 10.38 24.33 -15.46
CA GLU A 193 11.39 23.29 -15.22
C GLU A 193 10.94 22.46 -14.02
N VAL A 194 10.55 21.22 -14.28
CA VAL A 194 10.47 20.17 -13.26
C VAL A 194 11.68 19.31 -13.51
N ASP A 195 12.66 19.43 -12.62
CA ASP A 195 13.88 18.65 -12.66
C ASP A 195 13.54 17.20 -12.29
N VAL A 196 13.47 16.31 -13.30
CA VAL A 196 13.21 14.87 -13.11
C VAL A 196 14.53 14.10 -12.90
N HIS A 197 15.63 14.79 -12.59
CA HIS A 197 16.89 14.17 -12.23
C HIS A 197 16.86 13.70 -10.77
N ASN A 198 16.27 12.52 -10.51
CA ASN A 198 16.75 11.57 -9.50
C ASN A 198 15.82 10.34 -9.45
N ALA A 199 15.97 9.45 -10.42
CA ALA A 199 15.61 8.05 -10.25
C ALA A 199 16.92 7.23 -10.23
N ARG A 200 17.68 7.35 -9.14
CA ARG A 200 18.75 6.40 -8.83
C ARG A 200 18.12 5.18 -8.18
N ALA A 201 18.52 4.00 -8.62
CA ALA A 201 18.22 2.75 -7.95
C ALA A 201 18.73 2.82 -6.50
N LEU A 202 17.81 2.86 -5.54
CA LEU A 202 18.09 2.88 -4.10
C LEU A 202 18.47 1.46 -3.63
N HIS A 203 19.69 1.03 -3.96
CA HIS A 203 20.40 -0.04 -3.26
C HIS A 203 21.84 0.42 -3.07
N GLY A 204 22.33 0.48 -1.83
CA GLY A 204 23.75 0.72 -1.57
C GLY A 204 24.07 1.47 -0.29
N ASP A 205 24.45 2.76 -0.41
CA ASP A 205 25.29 3.42 0.59
C ASP A 205 24.91 4.89 0.91
N ASP A 206 23.77 5.39 0.42
CA ASP A 206 23.38 6.80 0.58
C ASP A 206 22.22 7.05 1.58
N ASP A 207 21.70 5.98 2.20
CA ASP A 207 20.61 6.03 3.18
C ASP A 207 21.16 6.17 4.60
N LEU A 208 20.67 7.17 5.35
CA LEU A 208 21.10 7.38 6.74
C LEU A 208 20.25 6.51 7.68
N VAL A 209 20.91 5.65 8.45
CA VAL A 209 20.28 4.82 9.48
C VAL A 209 20.55 5.42 10.86
N LEU A 210 19.49 5.89 11.51
CA LEU A 210 19.48 6.43 12.86
C LEU A 210 19.21 5.30 13.85
N ALA A 211 20.27 4.63 14.28
CA ALA A 211 20.20 3.52 15.21
C ALA A 211 20.35 4.01 16.67
N GLY A 212 19.50 3.52 17.57
CA GLY A 212 19.65 3.80 19.00
C GLY A 212 18.41 3.51 19.85
N HIS A 213 17.22 3.51 19.28
CA HIS A 213 16.03 3.06 20.01
C HIS A 213 16.08 1.56 20.27
N THR A 214 15.51 1.13 21.41
CA THR A 214 15.41 -0.30 21.78
C THR A 214 13.97 -0.82 21.65
N GLY A 215 13.12 -0.08 20.95
CA GLY A 215 11.72 -0.39 20.73
C GLY A 215 11.19 0.27 19.47
N PHE A 216 10.00 -0.14 19.04
CA PHE A 216 9.38 0.38 17.81
C PHE A 216 9.18 1.89 17.86
N VAL A 217 9.55 2.56 16.77
CA VAL A 217 9.30 3.99 16.56
C VAL A 217 7.86 4.16 16.08
N ASN A 218 7.08 5.00 16.77
CA ASN A 218 5.66 5.20 16.50
C ASN A 218 5.37 6.55 15.83
N ALA A 219 6.26 7.54 15.99
CA ALA A 219 6.10 8.86 15.39
C ALA A 219 7.46 9.50 15.13
N ILE A 220 7.54 10.24 14.03
CA ILE A 220 8.71 10.97 13.59
C ILE A 220 8.24 12.39 13.20
N VAL A 221 8.98 13.42 13.62
CA VAL A 221 8.72 14.81 13.22
C VAL A 221 10.01 15.56 12.97
N GLU A 222 10.03 16.42 11.96
CA GLU A 222 11.16 17.32 11.66
C GLU A 222 11.03 18.62 12.47
N LEU A 223 12.12 19.02 13.13
CA LEU A 223 12.26 20.26 13.88
C LEU A 223 12.60 21.44 12.97
N ASP A 224 12.42 22.67 13.47
CA ASP A 224 12.73 23.87 12.67
C ASP A 224 14.21 24.05 12.35
N ASP A 225 15.08 23.48 13.19
CA ASP A 225 16.53 23.47 13.02
C ASP A 225 17.03 22.33 12.11
N GLY A 226 16.13 21.56 11.48
CA GLY A 226 16.46 20.46 10.58
C GLY A 226 16.82 19.13 11.28
N ARG A 227 16.81 19.10 12.62
CA ARG A 227 16.90 17.84 13.37
C ARG A 227 15.63 17.02 13.24
N LEU A 228 15.75 15.72 13.44
CA LEU A 228 14.62 14.80 13.48
C LEU A 228 14.34 14.38 14.91
N ALA A 229 13.07 14.35 15.31
CA ALA A 229 12.65 13.81 16.59
C ALA A 229 11.84 12.52 16.37
N SER A 230 12.21 11.44 17.06
CA SER A 230 11.52 10.15 16.99
C SER A 230 11.05 9.69 18.37
N ALA A 231 9.80 9.24 18.45
CA ALA A 231 9.18 8.72 19.67
C ALA A 231 9.00 7.20 19.58
N SER A 232 9.35 6.48 20.65
CA SER A 232 9.45 5.02 20.64
C SER A 232 8.75 4.32 21.82
N ASN A 233 8.51 3.02 21.64
CA ASN A 233 8.15 2.07 22.71
C ASN A 233 9.26 1.90 23.77
N ASP A 234 10.48 2.38 23.53
CA ASP A 234 11.50 2.42 24.57
C ASP A 234 11.30 3.54 25.61
N LYS A 235 10.16 4.25 25.53
CA LYS A 235 9.72 5.31 26.45
C LYS A 235 10.51 6.62 26.30
N THR A 236 11.30 6.74 25.25
CA THR A 236 12.14 7.92 25.01
C THR A 236 11.79 8.61 23.69
N ILE A 237 12.11 9.90 23.62
CA ILE A 237 12.17 10.65 22.36
C ILE A 237 13.65 10.89 22.06
N ALA A 238 14.13 10.47 20.90
CA ALA A 238 15.50 10.74 20.46
C ALA A 238 15.52 11.90 19.45
N LEU A 239 16.48 12.80 19.61
CA LEU A 239 16.76 13.90 18.67
C LEU A 239 18.00 13.57 17.86
N TRP A 240 17.87 13.62 16.54
CA TRP A 240 18.88 13.19 15.59
C TRP A 240 19.32 14.33 14.72
N ASP A 241 20.61 14.37 14.45
CA ASP A 241 21.15 15.14 13.35
C ASP A 241 20.95 14.37 12.04
N THR A 242 20.25 14.98 11.09
CA THR A 242 19.90 14.36 9.79
C THR A 242 21.04 14.36 8.79
N THR A 243 22.19 14.98 9.13
CA THR A 243 23.42 15.00 8.33
C THR A 243 24.44 13.98 8.84
N THR A 244 24.63 13.89 10.15
CA THR A 244 25.63 13.00 10.76
C THR A 244 25.05 11.67 11.23
N GLY A 245 23.75 11.60 11.46
CA GLY A 245 23.06 10.45 12.03
C GLY A 245 23.24 10.27 13.53
N ALA A 246 23.94 11.19 14.20
CA ALA A 246 24.17 11.11 15.62
C ALA A 246 22.89 11.39 16.41
N SER A 247 22.66 10.60 17.47
CA SER A 247 21.67 10.94 18.50
C SER A 247 22.28 11.98 19.44
N ASN A 248 21.90 13.24 19.28
CA ASN A 248 22.49 14.32 20.07
C ASN A 248 21.82 14.46 21.45
N MET A 249 20.61 13.95 21.62
CA MET A 249 19.86 14.08 22.86
C MET A 249 18.75 13.03 22.97
N ARG A 250 18.49 12.54 24.19
CA ARG A 250 17.32 11.71 24.51
C ARG A 250 16.48 12.39 25.58
N LEU A 251 15.19 12.52 25.31
CA LEU A 251 14.19 13.03 26.24
C LEU A 251 13.56 11.85 26.97
N THR A 252 13.73 11.80 28.28
CA THR A 252 13.21 10.74 29.15
C THR A 252 12.21 11.31 30.15
N GLY A 253 11.14 10.57 30.43
CA GLY A 253 10.18 10.97 31.47
C GLY A 253 8.85 10.23 31.41
N HIS A 254 8.43 9.74 30.23
CA HIS A 254 7.29 8.83 30.14
C HIS A 254 7.60 7.49 30.82
N SER A 255 6.63 6.94 31.57
CA SER A 255 6.78 5.64 32.23
C SER A 255 6.43 4.45 31.33
N SER A 256 5.87 4.71 30.14
CA SER A 256 5.43 3.72 29.16
C SER A 256 5.58 4.21 27.71
N TYR A 257 5.03 3.47 26.74
CA TYR A 257 5.25 3.67 25.31
C TYR A 257 4.73 5.02 24.83
N ILE A 258 5.53 5.69 23.99
CA ILE A 258 5.13 6.96 23.38
C ILE A 258 4.43 6.66 22.06
N GLN A 259 3.15 7.02 21.97
CA GLN A 259 2.27 6.66 20.86
C GLN A 259 2.17 7.75 19.79
N ARG A 260 2.38 9.01 20.17
CA ARG A 260 2.26 10.16 19.28
C ARG A 260 3.30 11.22 19.65
N LEU A 261 3.79 11.90 18.63
CA LEU A 261 4.68 13.05 18.73
C LEU A 261 4.21 14.10 17.72
N ILE A 262 4.13 15.36 18.15
CA ILE A 262 3.88 16.50 17.29
C ILE A 262 4.86 17.63 17.62
N LYS A 263 5.22 18.44 16.63
CA LYS A 263 5.91 19.70 16.83
C LYS A 263 4.89 20.83 16.93
N LEU A 264 5.06 21.70 17.93
CA LEU A 264 4.25 22.90 18.13
C LEU A 264 4.84 24.07 17.32
N ARG A 265 4.03 25.11 17.05
CA ARG A 265 4.46 26.31 16.31
C ARG A 265 5.55 27.10 17.03
N ASP A 266 5.62 27.01 18.35
CA ASP A 266 6.66 27.63 19.17
C ASP A 266 8.00 26.84 19.18
N GLY A 267 8.08 25.74 18.44
CA GLY A 267 9.26 24.89 18.31
C GLY A 267 9.37 23.80 19.37
N ARG A 268 8.48 23.77 20.37
CA ARG A 268 8.44 22.70 21.37
C ARG A 268 7.86 21.41 20.78
N LEU A 269 8.08 20.31 21.49
CA LEU A 269 7.50 19.01 21.16
C LEU A 269 6.39 18.67 22.15
N ALA A 270 5.32 18.05 21.67
CA ALA A 270 4.32 17.43 22.53
C ALA A 270 4.20 15.94 22.21
N SER A 271 4.21 15.11 23.25
CA SER A 271 4.10 13.66 23.14
C SER A 271 2.97 13.11 23.98
N ALA A 272 2.38 12.00 23.52
CA ALA A 272 1.32 11.29 24.21
C ALA A 272 1.70 9.83 24.39
N SER A 273 1.37 9.29 25.56
CA SER A 273 1.71 7.92 25.96
C SER A 273 0.53 6.95 25.88
N ASP A 274 0.84 5.67 26.01
CA ASP A 274 -0.14 4.60 26.12
C ASP A 274 -0.86 4.53 27.48
N SER A 275 -1.66 3.46 27.65
CA SER A 275 -2.58 3.21 28.77
C SER A 275 -1.92 3.10 30.15
N PHE A 276 -0.61 2.85 30.21
CA PHE A 276 0.08 2.66 31.48
C PHE A 276 0.64 3.97 32.05
N ASP A 277 0.90 4.96 31.19
CA ASP A 277 1.38 6.28 31.61
C ASP A 277 0.29 7.36 31.51
N ASN A 278 -0.60 7.29 30.52
CA ASN A 278 -1.76 8.18 30.34
C ASN A 278 -1.46 9.69 30.39
N THR A 279 -0.22 10.09 30.08
CA THR A 279 0.19 11.50 30.14
C THR A 279 0.39 12.09 28.76
N VAL A 280 0.16 13.40 28.67
CA VAL A 280 0.71 14.22 27.59
C VAL A 280 1.86 15.02 28.18
N ARG A 281 2.99 15.09 27.49
CA ARG A 281 4.17 15.84 27.95
C ARG A 281 4.59 16.85 26.90
N VAL A 282 5.03 18.02 27.35
CA VAL A 282 5.61 19.07 26.51
C VAL A 282 7.10 19.18 26.81
N TRP A 283 7.90 19.29 25.76
CA TRP A 283 9.35 19.24 25.82
C TRP A 283 9.97 20.39 25.08
N ASN A 284 11.09 20.86 25.61
CA ASN A 284 11.96 21.79 24.93
C ASN A 284 13.07 21.02 24.21
N PRO A 285 13.08 20.95 22.86
CA PRO A 285 14.09 20.18 22.14
C PRO A 285 15.50 20.80 22.15
N THR A 286 15.64 22.03 22.66
CA THR A 286 16.94 22.70 22.80
C THR A 286 17.59 22.37 24.14
N THR A 287 16.81 22.44 25.23
CA THR A 287 17.33 22.15 26.59
C THR A 287 17.22 20.68 26.98
N GLY A 288 16.34 19.93 26.32
CA GLY A 288 16.03 18.54 26.63
C GLY A 288 15.07 18.35 27.82
N LEU A 289 14.57 19.45 28.38
CA LEU A 289 13.73 19.41 29.57
C LEU A 289 12.26 19.16 29.23
N CYS A 290 11.59 18.42 30.13
CA CYS A 290 10.14 18.32 30.15
C CYS A 290 9.58 19.57 30.84
N GLU A 291 8.90 20.44 30.08
CA GLU A 291 8.36 21.71 30.58
C GLU A 291 6.96 21.56 31.19
N ALA A 292 6.19 20.57 30.72
CA ALA A 292 4.84 20.31 31.23
C ALA A 292 4.54 18.81 31.27
N VAL A 293 3.85 18.38 32.33
CA VAL A 293 3.27 17.03 32.46
C VAL A 293 1.77 17.17 32.68
N LEU A 294 1.01 16.79 31.66
CA LEU A 294 -0.43 16.97 31.59
C LEU A 294 -1.11 15.63 31.94
N THR A 295 -1.60 15.54 33.17
CA THR A 295 -2.23 14.32 33.72
C THR A 295 -3.75 14.45 33.77
N GLY A 296 -4.46 13.37 33.46
CA GLY A 296 -5.91 13.31 33.64
C GLY A 296 -6.63 12.35 32.70
N HIS A 297 -6.00 11.95 31.59
CA HIS A 297 -6.51 10.83 30.80
C HIS A 297 -6.52 9.55 31.63
N VAL A 298 -7.52 8.70 31.39
CA VAL A 298 -7.73 7.45 32.15
C VAL A 298 -7.16 6.25 31.37
N ASP A 299 -6.80 6.45 30.11
CA ASP A 299 -6.33 5.42 29.20
C ASP A 299 -5.47 6.03 28.08
N SER A 300 -4.98 5.19 27.16
CA SER A 300 -4.03 5.49 26.10
C SER A 300 -4.42 6.73 25.29
N VAL A 301 -3.51 7.71 25.25
CA VAL A 301 -3.67 8.95 24.49
C VAL A 301 -3.07 8.75 23.10
N ARG A 302 -3.93 8.73 22.08
CA ARG A 302 -3.51 8.40 20.70
C ARG A 302 -3.57 9.57 19.74
N HIS A 303 -4.28 10.63 20.12
CA HIS A 303 -4.47 11.81 19.27
C HIS A 303 -4.01 13.06 20.00
N LEU A 304 -3.20 13.86 19.32
CA LEU A 304 -2.69 15.15 19.75
C LEU A 304 -2.80 16.13 18.59
N VAL A 305 -3.30 17.33 18.88
CA VAL A 305 -3.43 18.43 17.94
C VAL A 305 -3.12 19.73 18.65
N GLU A 306 -2.25 20.55 18.04
CA GLU A 306 -2.02 21.91 18.50
C GLU A 306 -3.23 22.80 18.20
N MET A 307 -3.60 23.61 19.18
CA MET A 307 -4.60 24.67 19.05
C MET A 307 -3.93 26.04 19.12
N ASN A 308 -4.69 27.09 18.81
CA ASN A 308 -4.23 28.46 18.99
C ASN A 308 -3.93 28.76 20.47
N ASN A 309 -3.16 29.81 20.72
CA ASN A 309 -2.89 30.34 22.07
C ASN A 309 -2.20 29.34 23.01
N ASN A 310 -1.17 28.64 22.51
CA ASN A 310 -0.36 27.68 23.29
C ASN A 310 -1.19 26.57 23.95
N ARG A 311 -2.28 26.16 23.27
CA ARG A 311 -3.14 25.07 23.73
C ARG A 311 -2.90 23.81 22.92
N ILE A 312 -3.16 22.66 23.55
CA ILE A 312 -3.15 21.36 22.88
C ILE A 312 -4.46 20.66 23.20
N ALA A 313 -5.07 20.06 22.18
CA ALA A 313 -6.16 19.12 22.36
C ALA A 313 -5.62 17.69 22.29
N SER A 314 -6.04 16.87 23.25
CA SER A 314 -5.71 15.44 23.28
C SER A 314 -6.97 14.59 23.41
N ALA A 315 -6.93 13.41 22.80
CA ALA A 315 -8.00 12.45 22.89
C ALA A 315 -7.47 11.02 23.03
N SER A 316 -8.21 10.22 23.81
CA SER A 316 -7.94 8.82 24.00
C SER A 316 -8.71 7.98 22.99
N ASN A 317 -8.08 6.87 22.58
CA ASN A 317 -8.70 5.84 21.74
C ASN A 317 -9.26 4.70 22.60
N SER A 318 -9.63 4.99 23.84
CA SER A 318 -10.24 4.03 24.74
C SER A 318 -11.73 4.30 24.92
N PRO A 319 -12.58 3.26 24.96
CA PRO A 319 -13.98 3.41 25.32
C PRO A 319 -14.17 3.88 26.78
N ASN A 320 -13.13 3.86 27.61
CA ASN A 320 -13.15 4.35 28.99
C ASN A 320 -12.96 5.87 29.07
N ASP A 321 -12.28 6.46 28.08
CA ASP A 321 -11.92 7.87 28.06
C ASP A 321 -12.43 8.53 26.76
N ARG A 322 -13.75 8.76 26.74
CA ARG A 322 -14.51 9.26 25.58
C ARG A 322 -14.42 10.79 25.44
N ARG A 323 -13.43 11.41 26.06
CA ARG A 323 -13.34 12.84 26.26
C ARG A 323 -12.17 13.42 25.50
N ILE A 324 -12.35 14.66 25.05
CA ILE A 324 -11.26 15.49 24.55
C ILE A 324 -10.85 16.40 25.69
N ARG A 325 -9.55 16.50 25.96
CA ARG A 325 -9.01 17.43 26.94
C ARG A 325 -8.28 18.55 26.22
N ILE A 326 -8.54 19.78 26.61
CA ILE A 326 -7.84 20.98 26.15
C ILE A 326 -6.91 21.42 27.27
N TRP A 327 -5.64 21.52 26.95
CA TRP A 327 -4.58 21.85 27.87
C TRP A 327 -3.95 23.17 27.51
N ASN A 328 -3.61 23.96 28.53
CA ASN A 328 -2.73 25.09 28.37
C ASN A 328 -1.29 24.64 28.61
N THR A 329 -0.44 24.79 27.61
CA THR A 329 0.97 24.34 27.69
C THR A 329 1.86 25.27 28.50
N THR A 330 1.40 26.47 28.83
CA THR A 330 2.12 27.43 29.69
C THR A 330 1.81 27.16 31.16
N THR A 331 0.53 26.97 31.52
CA THR A 331 0.13 26.72 32.91
C THR A 331 0.17 25.24 33.29
N SER A 332 0.26 24.34 32.30
CA SER A 332 0.16 22.88 32.47
C SER A 332 -1.20 22.40 33.01
N GLU A 333 -2.26 23.21 32.86
CA GLU A 333 -3.59 22.91 33.38
C GLU A 333 -4.54 22.42 32.28
N CYS A 334 -5.50 21.57 32.68
CA CYS A 334 -6.62 21.18 31.86
C CYS A 334 -7.67 22.31 31.90
N GLU A 335 -7.70 23.17 30.89
CA GLU A 335 -8.65 24.29 30.83
C GLU A 335 -10.07 23.82 30.49
N ASN A 336 -10.20 22.75 29.69
CA ASN A 336 -11.51 22.27 29.26
C ASN A 336 -11.55 20.77 29.03
N MET A 337 -12.72 20.17 29.23
CA MET A 337 -12.99 18.76 29.02
C MET A 337 -14.29 18.58 28.23
N LEU A 338 -14.17 18.13 27.00
CA LEU A 338 -15.30 18.00 26.08
C LEU A 338 -15.87 16.59 26.17
N THR A 339 -17.12 16.46 26.59
CA THR A 339 -17.92 15.25 26.36
C THR A 339 -18.28 15.17 24.89
N ALA A 340 -17.36 14.66 24.09
CA ALA A 340 -17.51 14.65 22.65
C ALA A 340 -18.43 13.50 22.19
N HIS A 341 -18.12 12.27 22.57
CA HIS A 341 -18.64 11.08 21.88
C HIS A 341 -19.16 9.99 22.82
N SER A 342 -19.99 9.09 22.30
CA SER A 342 -20.52 7.93 23.04
C SER A 342 -19.60 6.70 22.95
N SER A 343 -18.62 6.74 22.06
CA SER A 343 -17.55 5.75 21.90
C SER A 343 -16.17 6.42 21.93
N PHE A 344 -15.11 5.65 21.68
CA PHE A 344 -13.76 6.17 21.65
C PHE A 344 -13.52 7.08 20.44
N ILE A 345 -12.63 8.04 20.63
CA ILE A 345 -12.25 9.00 19.60
C ILE A 345 -11.14 8.40 18.76
N SER A 346 -11.33 8.36 17.45
CA SER A 346 -10.44 7.71 16.50
C SER A 346 -9.60 8.69 15.69
N SER A 347 -9.97 9.98 15.68
CA SER A 347 -9.22 11.03 15.01
C SER A 347 -9.58 12.41 15.54
N LEU A 348 -8.59 13.31 15.51
CA LEU A 348 -8.72 14.70 15.93
C LEU A 348 -7.96 15.59 14.94
N VAL A 349 -8.56 16.70 14.51
CA VAL A 349 -7.93 17.68 13.61
C VAL A 349 -8.33 19.10 13.98
N MET A 350 -7.46 20.07 13.67
CA MET A 350 -7.71 21.50 13.82
C MET A 350 -8.02 22.11 12.45
N MET A 351 -9.13 22.85 12.35
CA MET A 351 -9.47 23.63 11.17
C MET A 351 -8.65 24.94 11.15
N PRO A 352 -8.37 25.51 9.97
CA PRO A 352 -7.66 26.79 9.85
C PRO A 352 -8.34 27.95 10.60
N ASP A 353 -9.65 27.88 10.81
CA ASP A 353 -10.44 28.87 11.54
C ASP A 353 -10.44 28.67 13.08
N GLY A 354 -9.64 27.73 13.59
CA GLY A 354 -9.52 27.46 15.03
C GLY A 354 -10.56 26.49 15.59
N ARG A 355 -11.48 25.97 14.75
CA ARG A 355 -12.43 24.95 15.19
C ARG A 355 -11.77 23.58 15.32
N LEU A 356 -12.07 22.89 16.42
CA LEU A 356 -11.61 21.53 16.66
C LEU A 356 -12.62 20.53 16.08
N VAL A 357 -12.14 19.49 15.39
CA VAL A 357 -13.01 18.45 14.84
C VAL A 357 -12.57 17.07 15.34
N SER A 358 -13.52 16.29 15.84
CA SER A 358 -13.30 14.91 16.28
C SER A 358 -14.15 13.92 15.50
N GLY A 359 -13.54 12.78 15.20
CA GLY A 359 -14.19 11.61 14.60
C GLY A 359 -14.17 10.45 15.59
N SER A 360 -15.23 9.66 15.61
CA SER A 360 -15.42 8.63 16.62
C SER A 360 -15.94 7.32 16.04
N ASN A 361 -15.72 6.24 16.79
CA ASN A 361 -16.31 4.95 16.51
C ASN A 361 -17.83 4.91 16.76
N ASP A 362 -18.42 5.98 17.31
CA ASP A 362 -19.87 6.19 17.36
C ASP A 362 -20.50 6.62 16.04
N LYS A 363 -19.72 6.62 14.94
CA LYS A 363 -20.14 6.94 13.57
C LYS A 363 -20.37 8.43 13.31
N THR A 364 -20.14 9.29 14.30
CA THR A 364 -20.35 10.73 14.19
C THR A 364 -19.04 11.50 14.10
N ILE A 365 -19.13 12.68 13.52
CA ILE A 365 -18.07 13.70 13.55
C ILE A 365 -18.63 14.91 14.25
N LYS A 366 -17.87 15.52 15.16
CA LYS A 366 -18.29 16.71 15.90
C LYS A 366 -17.30 17.85 15.71
N VAL A 367 -17.84 19.05 15.54
CA VAL A 367 -17.09 20.29 15.38
C VAL A 367 -17.31 21.16 16.61
N PHE A 368 -16.23 21.63 17.22
CA PHE A 368 -16.24 22.43 18.44
C PHE A 368 -15.62 23.81 18.19
N ASN A 369 -16.12 24.81 18.90
CA ASN A 369 -15.45 26.11 18.99
C ASN A 369 -14.34 26.09 20.05
N GLU A 370 -13.59 27.18 20.18
CA GLU A 370 -12.51 27.33 21.17
C GLU A 370 -12.99 27.23 22.63
N ALA A 371 -14.26 27.54 22.88
CA ALA A 371 -14.89 27.40 24.20
C ALA A 371 -15.31 25.95 24.52
N GLY A 372 -15.10 25.00 23.59
CA GLY A 372 -15.46 23.60 23.78
C GLY A 372 -16.93 23.26 23.53
N VAL A 373 -17.71 24.19 22.97
CA VAL A 373 -19.11 23.95 22.62
C VAL A 373 -19.20 23.24 21.29
N CYS A 374 -19.95 22.15 21.24
CA CYS A 374 -20.26 21.43 20.00
C CYS A 374 -21.17 22.29 19.12
N LEU A 375 -20.63 22.82 18.02
CA LEU A 375 -21.36 23.64 17.05
C LEU A 375 -22.17 22.78 16.09
N VAL A 376 -21.58 21.69 15.61
CA VAL A 376 -22.12 20.86 14.53
C VAL A 376 -21.84 19.39 14.82
N THR A 377 -22.82 18.53 14.56
CA THR A 377 -22.63 17.07 14.52
C THR A 377 -22.95 16.57 13.12
N CYS A 378 -21.93 16.10 12.41
CA CYS A 378 -22.09 15.52 11.08
C CYS A 378 -22.50 14.05 11.23
N ASN A 379 -23.69 13.73 10.73
CA ASN A 379 -24.24 12.38 10.69
C ASN A 379 -24.27 11.90 9.24
N GLY A 380 -23.91 10.64 9.00
CA GLY A 380 -24.01 10.04 7.66
C GLY A 380 -23.11 8.84 7.39
N HIS A 381 -22.11 8.57 8.23
CA HIS A 381 -21.36 7.32 8.15
C HIS A 381 -22.17 6.14 8.71
N GLY A 382 -22.06 4.98 8.06
CA GLY A 382 -22.74 3.74 8.46
C GLY A 382 -22.03 2.99 9.59
N ASP A 383 -20.75 3.29 9.81
CA ASP A 383 -19.86 2.67 10.79
C ASP A 383 -18.81 3.67 11.30
N GLY A 384 -18.00 3.27 12.27
CA GLY A 384 -17.05 4.12 12.98
C GLY A 384 -16.10 4.87 12.06
N VAL A 385 -15.95 6.18 12.31
CA VAL A 385 -14.98 7.03 11.62
C VAL A 385 -13.58 6.56 11.98
N THR A 386 -12.66 6.47 11.02
CA THR A 386 -11.29 5.98 11.24
C THR A 386 -10.24 7.08 11.12
N VAL A 387 -10.47 8.08 10.26
CA VAL A 387 -9.51 9.13 9.98
C VAL A 387 -10.22 10.42 9.56
N LEU A 388 -9.66 11.56 9.95
CA LEU A 388 -10.06 12.89 9.51
C LEU A 388 -8.88 13.60 8.85
N LEU A 389 -9.19 14.43 7.86
CA LEU A 389 -8.24 15.28 7.16
C LEU A 389 -8.90 16.60 6.80
N VAL A 390 -8.25 17.71 7.10
CA VAL A 390 -8.68 19.03 6.64
C VAL A 390 -8.06 19.28 5.27
N LEU A 391 -8.89 19.58 4.28
CA LEU A 391 -8.47 19.88 2.92
C LEU A 391 -7.98 21.34 2.83
N LYS A 392 -7.10 21.63 1.86
CA LYS A 392 -6.57 22.98 1.58
C LYS A 392 -7.69 24.00 1.28
N ASP A 393 -8.83 23.55 0.78
CA ASP A 393 -10.02 24.38 0.52
C ASP A 393 -10.87 24.67 1.78
N GLY A 394 -10.46 24.18 2.95
CA GLY A 394 -11.14 24.38 4.22
C GLY A 394 -12.29 23.41 4.49
N ARG A 395 -12.57 22.45 3.60
CA ARG A 395 -13.53 21.38 3.86
C ARG A 395 -12.91 20.24 4.67
N LEU A 396 -13.77 19.41 5.25
CA LEU A 396 -13.34 18.24 6.01
C LEU A 396 -13.55 16.97 5.19
N LEU A 397 -12.55 16.09 5.19
CA LEU A 397 -12.65 14.74 4.67
C LEU A 397 -12.61 13.73 5.82
N SER A 398 -13.45 12.70 5.74
CA SER A 398 -13.43 11.58 6.68
C SER A 398 -13.41 10.23 5.96
N GLY A 399 -12.62 9.30 6.50
CA GLY A 399 -12.69 7.88 6.16
C GLY A 399 -13.37 7.09 7.28
N SER A 400 -14.04 5.99 6.94
CA SER A 400 -14.76 5.15 7.90
C SER A 400 -14.59 3.66 7.65
N ARG A 401 -14.95 2.85 8.65
CA ARG A 401 -15.13 1.40 8.55
C ARG A 401 -16.24 0.99 7.60
N ASP A 402 -17.15 1.91 7.26
CA ASP A 402 -18.21 1.70 6.29
C ASP A 402 -17.72 1.65 4.83
N LYS A 403 -16.40 1.70 4.61
CA LYS A 403 -15.72 1.64 3.30
C LYS A 403 -15.92 2.89 2.43
N THR A 404 -16.49 3.95 3.00
CA THR A 404 -16.72 5.20 2.30
C THR A 404 -15.80 6.30 2.78
N ILE A 405 -15.57 7.26 1.89
CA ILE A 405 -14.96 8.54 2.24
C ILE A 405 -16.00 9.62 2.02
N LYS A 406 -16.14 10.54 2.95
CA LYS A 406 -17.11 11.63 2.86
C LYS A 406 -16.41 12.98 2.96
N ILE A 407 -16.90 13.93 2.17
CA ILE A 407 -16.48 15.33 2.22
C ILE A 407 -17.61 16.13 2.85
N TRP A 408 -17.27 16.96 3.83
CA TRP A 408 -18.21 17.67 4.67
C TRP A 408 -17.99 19.16 4.63
N ASN A 409 -19.11 19.87 4.66
CA ASN A 409 -19.13 21.26 5.06
C ASN A 409 -19.18 21.34 6.59
N THR A 410 -18.12 21.82 7.22
CA THR A 410 -18.03 21.89 8.70
C THR A 410 -18.90 22.99 9.31
N THR A 411 -19.43 23.91 8.52
CA THR A 411 -20.32 24.98 8.98
C THR A 411 -21.77 24.52 9.02
N SER A 412 -22.24 23.80 8.01
CA SER A 412 -23.60 23.25 7.99
C SER A 412 -23.72 21.82 8.53
N GLY A 413 -22.62 21.08 8.57
CA GLY A 413 -22.61 19.64 8.87
C GLY A 413 -23.08 18.75 7.72
N ALA A 414 -23.36 19.33 6.55
CA ALA A 414 -23.83 18.60 5.40
C ALA A 414 -22.71 17.77 4.77
N CYS A 415 -23.05 16.54 4.35
CA CYS A 415 -22.20 15.71 3.50
C CYS A 415 -22.32 16.22 2.05
N GLU A 416 -21.27 16.84 1.53
CA GLU A 416 -21.24 17.39 0.17
C GLU A 416 -20.96 16.31 -0.88
N ALA A 417 -20.15 15.31 -0.54
CA ALA A 417 -19.84 14.21 -1.44
C ALA A 417 -19.59 12.91 -0.66
N THR A 418 -19.93 11.78 -1.29
CA THR A 418 -19.57 10.44 -0.82
C THR A 418 -18.82 9.72 -1.92
N LEU A 419 -17.58 9.32 -1.61
CA LEU A 419 -16.70 8.55 -2.49
C LEU A 419 -16.81 7.07 -2.11
N THR A 420 -17.26 6.26 -3.05
CA THR A 420 -17.44 4.81 -2.91
C THR A 420 -16.54 4.08 -3.91
N GLY A 421 -16.10 2.87 -3.55
CA GLY A 421 -15.28 2.03 -4.43
C GLY A 421 -14.23 1.20 -3.71
N HIS A 422 -13.93 1.52 -2.45
CA HIS A 422 -13.12 0.68 -1.58
C HIS A 422 -13.93 -0.53 -1.06
N ALA A 423 -13.26 -1.68 -0.93
CA ALA A 423 -13.85 -2.95 -0.51
C ALA A 423 -13.71 -3.22 1.00
N ALA A 424 -12.84 -2.48 1.69
CA ALA A 424 -12.57 -2.59 3.12
C ALA A 424 -12.58 -1.22 3.82
N GLN A 425 -12.30 -1.21 5.12
CA GLN A 425 -12.25 0.02 5.92
C GLN A 425 -11.14 0.96 5.43
N ILE A 426 -11.41 2.26 5.50
CA ILE A 426 -10.42 3.29 5.15
C ILE A 426 -9.36 3.36 6.26
N GLY A 427 -8.10 3.14 5.89
CA GLY A 427 -6.96 3.13 6.82
C GLY A 427 -6.23 4.47 6.90
N CYS A 428 -5.87 5.04 5.76
CA CYS A 428 -5.17 6.32 5.68
C CYS A 428 -5.74 7.18 4.57
N VAL A 429 -5.63 8.50 4.75
CA VAL A 429 -5.96 9.50 3.73
C VAL A 429 -4.89 10.57 3.74
N THR A 430 -4.59 11.13 2.57
CA THR A 430 -3.76 12.32 2.43
C THR A 430 -4.28 13.14 1.26
N GLU A 431 -4.25 14.45 1.40
CA GLU A 431 -4.45 15.34 0.26
C GLU A 431 -3.19 15.29 -0.61
N ILE A 432 -3.39 15.40 -1.92
CA ILE A 432 -2.35 15.55 -2.93
C ILE A 432 -2.69 16.78 -3.79
N ALA A 433 -1.77 17.20 -4.66
CA ALA A 433 -1.94 18.35 -5.52
C ALA A 433 -3.21 18.28 -6.40
N ASP A 434 -3.64 19.46 -6.85
CA ASP A 434 -4.77 19.65 -7.76
C ASP A 434 -6.15 19.25 -7.20
N SER A 435 -6.36 19.45 -5.89
CA SER A 435 -7.64 19.09 -5.25
C SER A 435 -7.95 17.59 -5.40
N ARG A 436 -6.92 16.76 -5.24
CA ARG A 436 -7.05 15.31 -5.26
C ARG A 436 -6.73 14.74 -3.88
N VAL A 437 -7.23 13.55 -3.60
CA VAL A 437 -7.00 12.86 -2.34
C VAL A 437 -6.58 11.44 -2.63
N ALA A 438 -5.55 10.96 -1.94
CA ALA A 438 -5.19 9.55 -1.92
C ALA A 438 -5.76 8.89 -0.67
N SER A 439 -6.35 7.71 -0.82
CA SER A 439 -6.83 6.92 0.31
C SER A 439 -6.45 5.47 0.20
N SER A 440 -6.05 4.88 1.33
CA SER A 440 -5.76 3.46 1.41
C SER A 440 -6.90 2.68 2.07
N SER A 441 -7.22 1.56 1.45
CA SER A 441 -8.08 0.50 1.96
C SER A 441 -7.71 -0.76 1.19
N ASP A 442 -8.15 -1.95 1.63
CA ASP A 442 -8.10 -3.20 0.85
C ASP A 442 -6.76 -3.56 0.18
N ARG A 443 -5.64 -3.05 0.70
CA ARG A 443 -4.27 -3.13 0.15
C ARG A 443 -4.05 -2.28 -1.10
N THR A 444 -5.07 -1.61 -1.62
CA THR A 444 -4.94 -0.66 -2.72
C THR A 444 -4.88 0.77 -2.21
N ILE A 445 -4.46 1.67 -3.09
CA ILE A 445 -4.57 3.11 -2.87
C ILE A 445 -5.41 3.67 -4.01
N LYS A 446 -6.44 4.45 -3.69
CA LYS A 446 -7.26 5.11 -4.71
C LYS A 446 -7.04 6.61 -4.66
N ILE A 447 -6.90 7.21 -5.84
CA ILE A 447 -6.83 8.65 -6.03
C ILE A 447 -8.19 9.16 -6.46
N TRP A 448 -8.70 10.17 -5.77
CA TRP A 448 -10.02 10.75 -5.97
C TRP A 448 -9.89 12.23 -6.33
N SER A 449 -10.79 12.75 -7.16
CA SER A 449 -10.97 14.20 -7.28
C SER A 449 -11.97 14.71 -6.24
N THR A 450 -11.65 15.81 -5.55
CA THR A 450 -12.57 16.45 -4.60
C THR A 450 -13.54 17.42 -5.27
N ARG A 451 -13.29 17.80 -6.54
CA ARG A 451 -14.19 18.65 -7.35
C ARG A 451 -15.24 17.81 -8.06
N ASN A 452 -14.83 16.68 -8.62
CA ASN A 452 -15.71 15.70 -9.24
C ASN A 452 -15.53 14.37 -8.52
N PRO A 453 -16.40 14.03 -7.54
CA PRO A 453 -16.19 12.94 -6.60
C PRO A 453 -16.22 11.56 -7.28
N LYS A 454 -15.11 11.24 -7.95
CA LYS A 454 -14.88 10.03 -8.72
C LYS A 454 -13.46 9.54 -8.46
N CYS A 455 -13.31 8.22 -8.51
CA CYS A 455 -12.00 7.58 -8.52
C CYS A 455 -11.34 7.88 -9.87
N LEU A 456 -10.15 8.48 -9.83
CA LEU A 456 -9.33 8.78 -11.01
C LEU A 456 -8.40 7.61 -11.33
N VAL A 457 -7.69 7.12 -10.31
CA VAL A 457 -6.63 6.13 -10.45
C VAL A 457 -6.69 5.15 -9.29
N THR A 458 -6.49 3.87 -9.56
CA THR A 458 -6.25 2.85 -8.53
C THR A 458 -4.80 2.39 -8.64
N LEU A 459 -4.06 2.52 -7.54
CA LEU A 459 -2.71 2.04 -7.38
C LEU A 459 -2.78 0.67 -6.72
N ASP A 460 -2.35 -0.34 -7.46
CA ASP A 460 -2.28 -1.72 -7.01
C ASP A 460 -0.83 -2.20 -7.02
N GLY A 461 -0.47 -3.03 -6.05
CA GLY A 461 0.89 -3.58 -5.93
C GLY A 461 1.37 -3.79 -4.51
N HIS A 462 0.67 -3.28 -3.48
CA HIS A 462 0.92 -3.68 -2.09
C HIS A 462 0.26 -5.02 -1.80
N THR A 463 0.99 -5.91 -1.11
CA THR A 463 0.47 -7.25 -0.79
C THR A 463 -0.22 -7.29 0.58
N ASN A 464 -0.17 -6.18 1.33
CA ASN A 464 -0.76 -6.05 2.65
C ASN A 464 -1.27 -4.62 2.91
N LEU A 465 -1.87 -4.39 4.08
CA LEU A 465 -2.48 -3.13 4.46
C LEU A 465 -1.46 -1.98 4.44
N VAL A 466 -1.79 -0.91 3.72
CA VAL A 466 -1.06 0.35 3.71
C VAL A 466 -1.29 1.09 5.03
N THR A 467 -0.20 1.40 5.72
CA THR A 467 -0.18 2.00 7.07
C THR A 467 0.06 3.49 7.05
N CYS A 468 0.67 4.04 6.00
CA CYS A 468 0.96 5.46 5.85
C CYS A 468 0.91 5.89 4.38
N LEU A 469 0.42 7.12 4.15
CA LEU A 469 0.39 7.79 2.84
C LEU A 469 0.89 9.22 3.01
N ARG A 470 1.78 9.68 2.13
CA ARG A 470 2.27 11.07 2.09
C ARG A 470 2.49 11.53 0.65
N GLU A 471 2.13 12.77 0.37
CA GLU A 471 2.56 13.45 -0.86
C GLU A 471 4.07 13.69 -0.79
N LEU A 472 4.80 13.29 -1.84
CA LEU A 472 6.22 13.60 -1.99
C LEU A 472 6.40 14.92 -2.74
N ASN A 473 5.65 15.07 -3.83
CA ASN A 473 5.59 16.24 -4.68
C ASN A 473 4.28 16.18 -5.50
N ASP A 474 4.00 17.22 -6.29
CA ASP A 474 2.74 17.38 -7.03
C ASP A 474 2.37 16.17 -7.93
N ALA A 475 3.34 15.35 -8.34
CA ALA A 475 3.15 14.19 -9.21
C ALA A 475 3.36 12.85 -8.51
N SER A 476 3.84 12.82 -7.27
CA SER A 476 4.32 11.59 -6.61
C SER A 476 3.75 11.40 -5.21
N LEU A 477 3.35 10.16 -4.94
CA LEU A 477 2.84 9.73 -3.64
C LEU A 477 3.73 8.63 -3.07
N VAL A 478 4.06 8.72 -1.78
CA VAL A 478 4.73 7.65 -1.05
C VAL A 478 3.71 6.89 -0.21
N SER A 479 3.80 5.56 -0.25
CA SER A 479 3.05 4.67 0.63
C SER A 479 3.97 3.72 1.36
N ALA A 480 3.63 3.43 2.61
CA ALA A 480 4.26 2.38 3.38
C ALA A 480 3.21 1.37 3.83
N ALA A 481 3.54 0.08 3.85
CA ALA A 481 2.60 -0.98 4.15
C ALA A 481 3.18 -2.09 5.02
N LYS A 482 2.29 -2.93 5.56
CA LYS A 482 2.63 -4.12 6.36
C LYS A 482 3.33 -5.23 5.56
N ASP A 483 3.49 -5.06 4.26
CA ASP A 483 4.27 -5.96 3.40
C ASP A 483 5.78 -5.66 3.44
N LYS A 484 6.21 -4.76 4.34
CA LYS A 484 7.61 -4.33 4.50
C LYS A 484 8.13 -3.65 3.24
N ARG A 485 7.25 -2.97 2.51
CA ARG A 485 7.60 -2.17 1.33
C ARG A 485 7.18 -0.74 1.51
N ILE A 486 8.04 0.14 1.01
CA ILE A 486 7.72 1.54 0.75
C ILE A 486 7.68 1.69 -0.76
N LYS A 487 6.60 2.25 -1.29
CA LYS A 487 6.40 2.44 -2.73
C LYS A 487 6.20 3.91 -3.03
N ILE A 488 6.84 4.37 -4.10
CA ILE A 488 6.63 5.69 -4.68
C ILE A 488 5.82 5.49 -5.95
N TRP A 489 4.74 6.26 -6.10
CA TRP A 489 3.77 6.15 -7.17
C TRP A 489 3.67 7.44 -7.93
N ASN A 490 3.49 7.33 -9.25
CA ASN A 490 3.05 8.45 -10.06
C ASN A 490 1.53 8.62 -9.88
N THR A 491 1.08 9.79 -9.42
CA THR A 491 -0.34 10.05 -9.11
C THR A 491 -1.21 10.24 -10.35
N LEU A 492 -0.61 10.45 -11.52
CA LEU A 492 -1.29 10.65 -12.80
C LEU A 492 -1.45 9.32 -13.56
N THR A 493 -0.38 8.54 -13.67
CA THR A 493 -0.38 7.27 -14.43
C THR A 493 -0.80 6.08 -13.58
N GLY A 494 -0.62 6.18 -12.27
CA GLY A 494 -0.87 5.10 -11.33
C GLY A 494 0.24 4.06 -11.24
N GLN A 495 1.35 4.27 -11.95
CA GLN A 495 2.47 3.34 -11.95
C GLN A 495 3.31 3.47 -10.67
N CYS A 496 3.80 2.33 -10.19
CA CYS A 496 4.83 2.30 -9.15
C CYS A 496 6.17 2.68 -9.79
N ILE A 497 6.74 3.82 -9.37
CA ILE A 497 8.03 4.33 -9.86
C ILE A 497 9.16 3.60 -9.14
N ILE A 498 9.08 3.49 -7.81
CA ILE A 498 10.11 2.90 -6.97
C ILE A 498 9.45 1.99 -5.94
N SER A 499 10.07 0.83 -5.68
CA SER A 499 9.67 -0.10 -4.63
C SER A 499 10.87 -0.41 -3.73
N LEU A 500 10.89 0.16 -2.54
CA LEU A 500 11.93 -0.01 -1.54
C LEU A 500 11.55 -1.13 -0.57
N ILE A 501 12.57 -1.87 -0.12
CA ILE A 501 12.44 -2.84 0.96
C ILE A 501 12.59 -2.08 2.28
N GLY A 502 11.49 -1.94 3.02
CA GLY A 502 11.55 -1.53 4.42
C GLY A 502 12.27 -2.60 5.23
N ALA A 503 13.09 -2.21 6.21
CA ALA A 503 13.81 -3.18 7.02
C ALA A 503 12.86 -3.94 7.95
N GLY A 504 13.09 -5.25 8.09
CA GLY A 504 12.62 -6.12 9.18
C GLY A 504 11.10 -6.38 9.32
N ASP A 505 10.30 -5.33 9.54
CA ASP A 505 8.91 -5.38 10.02
C ASP A 505 8.04 -4.27 9.36
N MET A 506 6.79 -4.11 9.80
CA MET A 506 5.88 -3.08 9.29
C MET A 506 6.39 -1.65 9.60
N THR A 507 6.29 -0.76 8.61
CA THR A 507 6.45 0.68 8.80
C THR A 507 5.20 1.26 9.46
N ARG A 508 5.37 1.88 10.62
CA ARG A 508 4.31 2.49 11.45
C ARG A 508 4.15 3.99 11.20
N CYS A 509 5.20 4.69 10.82
CA CYS A 509 5.22 6.14 10.66
C CYS A 509 6.20 6.58 9.56
N MET A 510 5.85 7.68 8.90
CA MET A 510 6.61 8.22 7.79
C MET A 510 6.37 9.72 7.68
N THR A 511 7.42 10.45 7.32
CA THR A 511 7.39 11.88 7.03
C THR A 511 8.29 12.19 5.85
N VAL A 512 7.87 13.14 5.03
CA VAL A 512 8.72 13.76 4.01
C VAL A 512 9.37 14.96 4.66
N LEU A 513 10.69 15.07 4.56
CA LEU A 513 11.47 16.17 5.10
C LEU A 513 11.39 17.39 4.17
N ARG A 514 11.69 18.58 4.69
CA ARG A 514 11.68 19.84 3.91
C ARG A 514 12.62 19.82 2.71
N ASP A 515 13.69 19.05 2.79
CA ASP A 515 14.66 18.87 1.69
C ASP A 515 14.24 17.80 0.66
N GLY A 516 13.04 17.22 0.81
CA GLY A 516 12.50 16.21 -0.10
C GLY A 516 12.87 14.77 0.26
N ARG A 517 13.77 14.56 1.23
CA ARG A 517 14.13 13.21 1.69
C ARG A 517 12.99 12.55 2.44
N LEU A 518 12.96 11.23 2.46
CA LEU A 518 11.93 10.47 3.15
C LEU A 518 12.46 9.86 4.44
N ALA A 519 11.87 10.21 5.58
CA ALA A 519 12.16 9.58 6.87
C ALA A 519 11.04 8.62 7.29
N CYS A 520 11.37 7.39 7.66
CA CYS A 520 10.40 6.41 8.18
C CYS A 520 10.97 5.56 9.31
N ASP A 521 10.11 4.86 10.05
CA ASP A 521 10.60 3.82 10.94
C ASP A 521 11.10 2.62 10.12
N GLY A 522 12.28 2.13 10.49
CA GLY A 522 12.96 1.04 9.82
C GLY A 522 12.44 -0.34 10.18
N GLY A 523 11.38 -0.48 10.99
CA GLY A 523 10.85 -1.76 11.46
C GLY A 523 11.77 -2.55 12.42
N ASP A 524 13.05 -2.20 12.48
CA ASP A 524 14.13 -2.77 13.30
C ASP A 524 14.53 -1.84 14.46
N TYR A 525 13.58 -1.02 14.91
CA TYR A 525 13.77 0.04 15.91
C TYR A 525 14.59 1.24 15.44
N SER A 526 15.19 1.22 14.24
CA SER A 526 15.87 2.39 13.68
C SER A 526 14.89 3.37 13.02
N VAL A 527 15.37 4.59 12.76
CA VAL A 527 14.76 5.50 11.78
C VAL A 527 15.64 5.50 10.54
N LYS A 528 15.04 5.37 9.36
CA LYS A 528 15.75 5.40 8.07
C LYS A 528 15.40 6.68 7.32
N ILE A 529 16.41 7.31 6.74
CA ILE A 529 16.25 8.46 5.84
C ILE A 529 16.74 8.05 4.45
N TYR A 530 15.82 8.05 3.50
CA TYR A 530 16.07 7.81 2.08
C TYR A 530 16.26 9.13 1.36
N LYS A 531 17.27 9.20 0.49
CA LYS A 531 17.55 10.39 -0.33
C LYS A 531 16.71 10.45 -1.60
#